data_AF-A0A2S6N016-F1
#
_entry.id   AF-A0A2S6N016-F1
#
_cell.length_a   1.000
_cell.length_b   1.000
_cell.length_c   1.000
_cell.angle_alpha   90.00
_cell.angle_beta   90.00
_cell.angle_gamma   90.00
#
_symmetry.space_group_name_H-M   'P 1'
#
loop_
_entity.id
_entity.type
_entity.pdbx_description
1 polymer ?
#
loop_
_entity_poly.entity_id
_entity_poly.type
_entity_poly.pdbx_seq_one_letter_code
_entity_poly.pdbx_strand_id
1 'polypeptide(L)'
;MAAMDPRIILLVPPMSAKLAGEVDYYSGRIDGVLPDDADQAAAILNARVGSLVEIVFPLPVDPTDTPYDAVEAAATATNGGVYIYLVDAFMEPSKGERVKGRVVFREGGRERRLDVPWEHGEPRFDTKTLTTCGLDVDEAYGLLARFTAAV
;
A
#
# COMPACT_ATOMS: atom_id res chain seq x y z
N MET A 1 -6.77 9.09 21.00
CA MET A 1 -6.04 7.99 20.33
C MET A 1 -4.94 8.63 19.52
N ALA A 2 -3.68 8.22 19.68
CA ALA A 2 -2.62 8.66 18.77
C ALA A 2 -2.99 8.16 17.37
N ALA A 3 -3.01 9.05 16.38
CA ALA A 3 -3.13 8.64 14.99
C ALA A 3 -1.87 7.83 14.65
N MET A 4 -2.05 6.57 14.23
CA MET A 4 -0.94 5.76 13.72
C MET A 4 -0.63 6.21 12.29
N ASP A 5 0.66 6.21 11.95
CA ASP A 5 1.12 6.56 10.60
C ASP A 5 0.58 5.55 9.58
N PRO A 6 -0.06 5.99 8.48
CA PRO A 6 -0.51 5.08 7.42
C PRO A 6 0.65 4.33 6.78
N ARG A 7 0.43 3.04 6.47
CA ARG A 7 1.42 2.17 5.82
C ARG A 7 0.88 1.48 4.57
N ILE A 8 1.78 1.14 3.67
CA ILE A 8 1.54 0.40 2.44
C ILE A 8 2.59 -0.72 2.32
N ILE A 9 2.19 -1.91 1.85
CA ILE A 9 3.11 -2.99 1.48
C ILE A 9 3.01 -3.20 -0.03
N LEU A 10 3.92 -2.61 -0.78
CA LEU A 10 3.86 -2.65 -2.24
C LEU A 10 4.87 -3.62 -2.82
N LEU A 11 4.46 -4.33 -3.86
CA LEU A 11 5.39 -4.99 -4.78
C LEU A 11 5.93 -3.92 -5.72
N VAL A 12 7.25 -3.70 -5.70
CA VAL A 12 7.82 -2.56 -6.40
C VAL A 12 7.73 -2.76 -7.92
N PRO A 13 7.06 -1.85 -8.65
CA PRO A 13 6.94 -1.96 -10.09
C PRO A 13 8.27 -1.63 -10.79
N PRO A 14 8.46 -2.06 -12.07
CA PRO A 14 9.66 -1.74 -12.86
C PRO A 14 9.90 -0.24 -13.09
N MET A 15 8.89 0.61 -12.89
CA MET A 15 9.00 2.07 -12.97
C MET A 15 8.46 2.70 -11.69
N SER A 16 9.35 3.31 -10.91
CA SER A 16 9.06 3.87 -9.59
C SER A 16 9.15 5.39 -9.51
N ALA A 17 9.53 6.10 -10.59
CA ALA A 17 9.82 7.53 -10.55
C ALA A 17 8.64 8.38 -10.01
N LYS A 18 7.41 8.08 -10.44
CA LYS A 18 6.23 8.78 -9.93
C LYS A 18 5.97 8.43 -8.47
N LEU A 19 6.16 7.16 -8.07
CA LEU A 19 6.01 6.70 -6.69
C LEU A 19 7.04 7.39 -5.78
N ALA A 20 8.28 7.55 -6.24
CA ALA A 20 9.34 8.24 -5.51
C ALA A 20 8.98 9.71 -5.23
N GLY A 21 8.32 10.40 -6.17
CA GLY A 21 7.80 11.75 -5.94
C GLY A 21 6.73 11.81 -4.84
N GLU A 22 5.84 10.83 -4.77
CA GLU A 22 4.85 10.74 -3.68
C GLU A 22 5.53 10.43 -2.34
N VAL A 23 6.53 9.55 -2.34
CA VAL A 23 7.31 9.22 -1.14
C VAL A 23 8.02 10.47 -0.59
N ASP A 24 8.64 11.26 -1.45
CA ASP A 24 9.28 12.51 -1.07
C ASP A 24 8.26 13.53 -0.52
N TYR A 25 7.18 13.79 -1.29
CA TYR A 25 6.14 14.74 -0.88
C TYR A 25 5.54 14.41 0.49
N TYR A 26 5.20 13.13 0.72
CA TYR A 26 4.62 12.68 1.98
C TYR A 26 5.66 12.33 3.06
N SER A 27 6.96 12.58 2.83
CA SER A 27 8.05 12.22 3.75
C SER A 27 8.03 10.73 4.16
N GLY A 28 7.67 9.86 3.23
CA GLY A 28 7.50 8.42 3.44
C GLY A 28 8.82 7.71 3.72
N ARG A 29 8.79 6.74 4.64
CA ARG A 29 9.93 5.86 4.95
C ARG A 29 9.79 4.52 4.24
N ILE A 30 10.78 4.11 3.45
CA ILE A 30 10.82 2.83 2.74
C ILE A 30 11.62 1.82 3.57
N ASP A 31 10.99 0.74 4.04
CA ASP A 31 11.57 -0.25 4.96
C ASP A 31 12.27 0.40 6.17
N GLY A 32 11.67 1.47 6.70
CA GLY A 32 12.21 2.25 7.82
C GLY A 32 13.30 3.28 7.45
N VAL A 33 13.74 3.34 6.19
CA VAL A 33 14.69 4.34 5.69
C VAL A 33 13.94 5.57 5.20
N LEU A 34 14.24 6.75 5.76
CA LEU A 34 13.73 8.02 5.27
C LEU A 34 14.63 8.52 4.13
N PRO A 35 14.11 8.67 2.89
CA PRO A 35 14.88 9.27 1.81
C PRO A 35 15.12 10.77 2.04
N ASP A 36 16.27 11.29 1.60
CA ASP A 36 16.62 12.70 1.65
C ASP A 36 15.89 13.52 0.56
N ASP A 37 15.60 12.89 -0.59
CA ASP A 37 14.90 13.46 -1.73
C ASP A 37 14.27 12.37 -2.63
N ALA A 38 13.53 12.81 -3.66
CA ALA A 38 12.89 11.94 -4.64
C ALA A 38 13.88 11.07 -5.44
N ASP A 39 15.10 11.53 -5.70
CA ASP A 39 16.09 10.76 -6.45
C ASP A 39 16.61 9.59 -5.60
N GLN A 40 16.84 9.82 -4.31
CA GLN A 40 17.21 8.76 -3.36
C GLN A 40 16.05 7.78 -3.14
N ALA A 41 14.81 8.27 -3.04
CA ALA A 41 13.62 7.41 -2.97
C ALA A 41 13.51 6.51 -4.21
N ALA A 42 13.72 7.07 -5.41
CA ALA A 42 13.74 6.32 -6.66
C ALA A 42 14.86 5.29 -6.68
N ALA A 43 16.06 5.63 -6.21
CA ALA A 43 17.18 4.69 -6.13
C ALA A 43 16.88 3.50 -5.21
N ILE A 44 16.29 3.75 -4.03
CA ILE A 44 15.88 2.70 -3.09
C ILE A 44 14.83 1.79 -3.73
N LEU A 45 13.77 2.37 -4.33
CA LEU A 45 12.72 1.60 -4.98
C LEU A 45 13.26 0.79 -6.17
N ASN A 46 14.08 1.39 -7.03
CA ASN A 46 14.65 0.70 -8.18
C ASN A 46 15.56 -0.48 -7.78
N ALA A 47 16.25 -0.39 -6.65
CA ALA A 47 17.02 -1.52 -6.10
C ALA A 47 16.13 -2.66 -5.57
N ARG A 48 14.82 -2.42 -5.42
CA ARG A 48 13.83 -3.34 -4.86
C ARG A 48 12.78 -3.78 -5.88
N VAL A 49 12.97 -3.51 -7.17
CA VAL A 49 12.04 -3.95 -8.23
C VAL A 49 11.76 -5.44 -8.11
N GLY A 50 10.48 -5.82 -8.10
CA GLY A 50 10.05 -7.21 -7.88
C GLY A 50 10.04 -7.64 -6.40
N SER A 51 10.61 -6.88 -5.48
CA SER A 51 10.50 -7.17 -4.05
C SER A 51 9.31 -6.44 -3.41
N LEU A 52 8.85 -6.98 -2.29
CA LEU A 52 7.95 -6.27 -1.38
C LEU A 52 8.73 -5.22 -0.58
N VAL A 53 8.18 -4.02 -0.47
CA VAL A 53 8.67 -2.97 0.44
C VAL A 53 7.52 -2.42 1.27
N GLU A 54 7.80 -2.09 2.53
CA GLU A 54 6.91 -1.30 3.36
C GLU A 54 7.19 0.18 3.12
N ILE A 55 6.15 1.00 2.92
CA ILE A 55 6.27 2.45 3.02
C ILE A 55 5.36 2.96 4.12
N VAL A 56 5.93 3.71 5.07
CA VAL A 56 5.21 4.36 6.16
C VAL A 56 5.22 5.85 5.91
N PHE A 57 4.04 6.44 5.70
CA PHE A 57 3.93 7.89 5.57
C PHE A 57 3.65 8.49 6.95
N PRO A 58 4.49 9.41 7.45
CA PRO A 58 4.16 10.15 8.65
C PRO A 58 2.84 10.91 8.47
N LEU A 59 2.18 11.23 9.58
CA LEU A 59 1.04 12.16 9.70
C LEU A 59 0.97 13.24 8.61
N PRO A 60 -0.23 13.69 8.21
CA PRO A 60 -0.43 14.43 6.97
C PRO A 60 0.46 15.67 6.85
N VAL A 61 1.07 15.82 5.68
CA VAL A 61 2.01 16.90 5.34
C VAL A 61 1.27 18.24 5.21
N ASP A 62 0.02 18.22 4.74
CA ASP A 62 -0.90 19.36 4.75
C ASP A 62 -2.04 19.13 5.76
N PRO A 63 -2.51 20.16 6.51
CA PRO A 63 -3.68 20.06 7.38
C PRO A 63 -4.97 19.56 6.71
N THR A 64 -5.05 19.66 5.39
CA THR A 64 -6.17 19.19 4.56
C THR A 64 -5.98 17.78 4.03
N ASP A 65 -4.74 17.27 4.01
CA ASP A 65 -4.45 15.90 3.61
C ASP A 65 -4.92 14.94 4.70
N THR A 66 -5.50 13.83 4.26
CA THR A 66 -5.77 12.69 5.12
C THR A 66 -4.69 11.63 4.92
N PRO A 67 -4.44 10.77 5.92
CA PRO A 67 -3.61 9.57 5.76
C PRO A 67 -3.98 8.70 4.54
N TYR A 68 -5.24 8.74 4.13
CA TYR A 68 -5.75 8.04 2.97
C TYR A 68 -5.24 8.66 1.65
N ASP A 69 -5.10 9.98 1.58
CA ASP A 69 -4.67 10.68 0.37
C ASP A 69 -3.22 10.31 -0.02
N ALA A 70 -2.33 10.22 0.98
CA ALA A 70 -0.95 9.76 0.77
C ALA A 70 -0.89 8.35 0.16
N VAL A 71 -1.72 7.45 0.69
CA VAL A 71 -1.79 6.07 0.23
C VAL A 71 -2.37 5.98 -1.18
N GLU A 72 -3.46 6.70 -1.49
CA GLU A 72 -4.07 6.71 -2.83
C GLU A 72 -3.22 7.43 -3.89
N ALA A 73 -2.42 8.42 -3.49
CA ALA A 73 -1.46 9.09 -4.36
C ALA A 73 -0.33 8.15 -4.74
N ALA A 74 0.35 7.56 -3.74
CA ALA A 74 1.35 6.51 -3.92
C ALA A 74 0.77 5.35 -4.75
N ALA A 75 -0.51 5.04 -4.53
CA ALA A 75 -1.20 4.01 -5.26
C ALA A 75 -1.25 4.25 -6.76
N THR A 76 -1.78 5.41 -7.10
CA THR A 76 -1.98 5.84 -8.48
C THR A 76 -0.66 6.08 -9.19
N ALA A 77 0.41 6.38 -8.44
CA ALA A 77 1.75 6.58 -8.96
C ALA A 77 2.41 5.31 -9.52
N THR A 78 1.97 4.11 -9.12
CA THR A 78 2.54 2.83 -9.60
C THR A 78 2.14 2.44 -11.03
N ASN A 79 1.22 3.19 -11.66
CA ASN A 79 0.89 3.13 -13.10
C ASN A 79 0.66 1.72 -13.69
N GLY A 80 -0.10 0.87 -12.98
CA GLY A 80 -0.48 -0.47 -13.46
C GLY A 80 0.27 -1.63 -12.78
N GLY A 81 1.10 -1.35 -11.78
CA GLY A 81 1.66 -2.37 -10.89
C GLY A 81 0.59 -3.07 -10.06
N VAL A 82 0.87 -4.32 -9.67
CA VAL A 82 0.13 -5.01 -8.61
C VAL A 82 0.74 -4.55 -7.29
N TYR A 83 -0.07 -4.07 -6.36
CA TYR A 83 0.37 -3.55 -5.06
C TYR A 83 -0.63 -4.01 -3.99
N ILE A 84 -0.29 -3.90 -2.71
CA ILE A 84 -1.24 -4.10 -1.62
C ILE A 84 -1.17 -2.87 -0.71
N TYR A 85 -2.26 -2.16 -0.53
CA TYR A 85 -2.32 -1.19 0.58
C TYR A 85 -2.66 -1.95 1.86
N LEU A 86 -2.03 -1.62 2.98
CA LEU A 86 -2.41 -2.16 4.28
C LEU A 86 -2.51 -1.00 5.26
N VAL A 87 -3.57 -0.20 5.16
CA VAL A 87 -3.70 0.95 6.05
C VAL A 87 -4.25 0.49 7.39
N ASP A 88 -3.44 0.64 8.44
CA ASP A 88 -3.88 0.47 9.81
C ASP A 88 -4.81 1.64 10.18
N ALA A 89 -6.06 1.31 10.51
CA ALA A 89 -7.05 2.12 11.22
C ALA A 89 -7.15 3.63 10.85
N PHE A 90 -7.62 3.95 9.63
CA PHE A 90 -8.16 5.28 9.32
C PHE A 90 -9.70 5.28 9.34
N MET A 91 -10.29 6.44 9.60
CA MET A 91 -11.73 6.68 9.43
C MET A 91 -11.96 7.04 7.96
N GLU A 92 -12.72 6.26 7.20
CA GLU A 92 -13.11 6.63 5.84
C GLU A 92 -14.17 7.74 5.94
N PRO A 93 -13.87 9.01 5.59
CA PRO A 93 -14.76 10.14 5.87
C PRO A 93 -16.12 10.01 5.18
N SER A 94 -16.15 9.34 4.03
CA SER A 94 -17.36 9.14 3.23
C SER A 94 -18.33 8.11 3.81
N LYS A 95 -17.88 7.22 4.71
CA LYS A 95 -18.73 6.14 5.28
C LYS A 95 -18.89 6.22 6.79
N GLY A 96 -18.05 6.98 7.50
CA GLY A 96 -18.07 7.03 8.96
C GLY A 96 -17.66 5.70 9.62
N GLU A 97 -17.09 4.78 8.85
CA GLU A 97 -16.64 3.47 9.31
C GLU A 97 -15.12 3.46 9.49
N ARG A 98 -14.67 2.72 10.51
CA ARG A 98 -13.25 2.50 10.77
C ARG A 98 -12.76 1.38 9.86
N VAL A 99 -12.11 1.75 8.76
CA VAL A 99 -11.46 0.79 7.86
C VAL A 99 -10.20 0.32 8.56
N LYS A 100 -10.16 -0.96 8.88
CA LYS A 100 -9.01 -1.56 9.57
C LYS A 100 -7.93 -1.99 8.59
N GLY A 101 -8.29 -2.26 7.33
CA GLY A 101 -7.42 -2.68 6.24
C GLY A 101 -8.09 -2.70 4.87
N ARG A 102 -7.33 -2.56 3.78
CA ARG A 102 -7.87 -2.65 2.42
C ARG A 102 -6.83 -3.14 1.42
N VAL A 103 -7.03 -4.33 0.84
CA VAL A 103 -6.25 -4.78 -0.31
C VAL A 103 -6.82 -4.12 -1.56
N VAL A 104 -5.98 -3.39 -2.29
CA VAL A 104 -6.34 -2.91 -3.63
C VAL A 104 -5.32 -3.47 -4.60
N PHE A 105 -5.76 -4.01 -5.71
CA PHE A 105 -4.85 -4.40 -6.79
C PHE A 105 -5.42 -3.92 -8.12
N ARG A 106 -4.53 -3.55 -9.04
CA ARG A 106 -4.87 -3.21 -10.42
C ARG A 106 -4.41 -4.32 -11.34
N GLU A 107 -5.34 -4.88 -12.11
CA GLU A 107 -5.06 -5.90 -13.11
C GLU A 107 -5.80 -5.58 -14.41
N GLY A 108 -5.07 -5.58 -15.53
CA GLY A 108 -5.67 -5.37 -16.86
C GLY A 108 -6.42 -4.04 -16.99
N GLY A 109 -5.99 -3.00 -16.28
CA GLY A 109 -6.65 -1.69 -16.24
C GLY A 109 -7.90 -1.63 -15.35
N ARG A 110 -8.22 -2.69 -14.60
CA ARG A 110 -9.32 -2.72 -13.62
C ARG A 110 -8.75 -2.69 -12.21
N GLU A 111 -9.27 -1.79 -11.39
CA GLU A 111 -8.97 -1.73 -9.96
C GLU A 111 -10.00 -2.58 -9.20
N ARG A 112 -9.50 -3.45 -8.31
CA ARG A 112 -10.33 -4.14 -7.32
C ARG A 112 -9.92 -3.69 -5.93
N ARG A 113 -10.91 -3.35 -5.11
CA ARG A 113 -10.75 -2.94 -3.71
C ARG A 113 -11.46 -3.95 -2.82
N LEU A 114 -10.78 -4.40 -1.78
CA LEU A 114 -11.25 -5.45 -0.89
C LEU A 114 -10.98 -4.98 0.54
N ASP A 115 -12.06 -4.61 1.22
CA ASP A 115 -11.99 -4.20 2.62
C ASP A 115 -11.72 -5.43 3.48
N VAL A 116 -10.68 -5.37 4.31
CA VAL A 116 -10.29 -6.49 5.16
C VAL A 116 -10.94 -6.29 6.53
N PRO A 117 -11.84 -7.20 6.98
CA PRO A 117 -12.46 -7.11 8.29
C PRO A 117 -11.46 -7.56 9.36
N TRP A 118 -10.45 -6.74 9.67
CA TRP A 118 -9.47 -7.09 10.70
C TRP A 118 -10.06 -6.96 12.10
N GLU A 119 -9.63 -7.83 13.01
CA GLU A 119 -9.67 -7.57 14.45
C GLU A 119 -8.21 -7.41 14.89
N HIS A 120 -7.94 -6.50 15.84
CA HIS A 120 -6.60 -6.10 16.29
C HIS A 120 -5.49 -7.16 16.12
N GLY A 121 -4.43 -6.81 15.39
CA GLY A 121 -3.26 -7.66 15.21
C GLY A 121 -2.57 -7.41 13.88
N GLU A 122 -1.29 -7.81 13.79
CA GLU A 122 -0.48 -7.68 12.58
C GLU A 122 -1.05 -8.61 11.49
N PRO A 123 -1.44 -8.10 10.31
CA PRO A 123 -2.14 -8.89 9.32
C PRO A 123 -1.21 -9.91 8.65
N ARG A 124 -1.68 -11.15 8.51
CA ARG A 124 -1.04 -12.15 7.63
C ARG A 124 -1.63 -12.03 6.24
N PHE A 125 -0.82 -11.66 5.25
CA PHE A 125 -1.21 -11.68 3.84
C PHE A 125 -1.21 -13.12 3.33
N ASP A 126 -2.29 -13.85 3.59
CA ASP A 126 -2.46 -15.25 3.25
C ASP A 126 -3.82 -15.52 2.58
N THR A 127 -4.01 -16.75 2.09
CA THR A 127 -5.22 -17.14 1.34
C THR A 127 -6.48 -16.99 2.20
N LYS A 128 -6.35 -17.22 3.52
CA LYS A 128 -7.48 -17.12 4.45
C LYS A 128 -7.94 -15.67 4.57
N THR A 129 -7.01 -14.72 4.72
CA THR A 129 -7.33 -13.29 4.76
C THR A 129 -8.02 -12.86 3.47
N LEU A 130 -7.48 -13.22 2.31
CA LEU A 130 -8.04 -12.83 1.01
C LEU A 130 -9.45 -13.39 0.77
N THR A 131 -9.65 -14.68 1.04
CA THR A 131 -10.98 -15.30 0.90
C THR A 131 -12.02 -14.72 1.85
N THR A 132 -11.61 -14.31 3.07
CA THR A 132 -12.48 -13.59 4.02
C THR A 132 -12.91 -12.21 3.50
N CYS A 133 -12.11 -11.60 2.62
CA CYS A 133 -12.44 -10.34 1.96
C CYS A 133 -13.32 -10.51 0.71
N GLY A 134 -13.70 -11.76 0.38
CA GLY A 134 -14.59 -12.06 -0.74
C GLY A 134 -13.89 -12.44 -2.06
N LEU A 135 -12.59 -12.77 -2.05
CA LEU A 135 -12.01 -13.48 -3.20
C LEU A 135 -12.39 -14.96 -3.20
N ASP A 136 -12.54 -15.52 -4.40
CA ASP A 136 -12.53 -16.97 -4.57
C ASP A 136 -11.13 -17.53 -4.25
N VAL A 137 -11.08 -18.80 -3.85
CA VAL A 137 -9.83 -19.48 -3.45
C VAL A 137 -8.78 -19.43 -4.56
N ASP A 138 -9.17 -19.67 -5.81
CA ASP A 138 -8.26 -19.63 -6.96
C ASP A 138 -7.75 -18.21 -7.25
N GLU A 139 -8.60 -17.19 -7.10
CA GLU A 139 -8.19 -15.79 -7.24
C GLU A 139 -7.21 -15.38 -6.13
N ALA A 140 -7.46 -15.82 -4.89
CA ALA A 140 -6.57 -15.58 -3.76
C ALA A 140 -5.20 -16.23 -3.96
N TYR A 141 -5.15 -17.48 -4.45
CA TYR A 141 -3.89 -18.13 -4.81
C TYR A 141 -3.18 -17.43 -5.97
N GLY A 142 -3.91 -17.03 -7.01
CA GLY A 142 -3.35 -16.29 -8.14
C GLY A 142 -2.75 -14.94 -7.71
N LEU A 143 -3.43 -14.24 -6.81
CA LEU A 143 -2.92 -12.99 -6.24
C LEU A 143 -1.65 -13.25 -5.41
N LEU A 144 -1.69 -14.20 -4.47
CA LEU A 144 -0.52 -14.55 -3.65
C LEU A 144 0.67 -15.00 -4.48
N ALA A 145 0.45 -15.82 -5.51
CA ALA A 145 1.48 -16.30 -6.41
C ALA A 145 2.24 -15.16 -7.10
N ARG A 146 1.57 -14.04 -7.38
CA ARG A 146 2.23 -12.84 -7.95
C ARG A 146 3.13 -12.13 -6.95
N PHE A 147 2.79 -12.20 -5.66
CA PHE A 147 3.61 -11.63 -4.59
C PHE A 147 4.75 -12.56 -4.18
N THR A 148 4.57 -13.88 -4.22
CA THR A 148 5.61 -14.85 -3.86
C THR A 148 6.57 -15.16 -5.00
N ALA A 149 6.14 -15.13 -6.27
CA ALA A 149 7.02 -15.33 -7.42
C ALA A 149 7.98 -14.17 -7.68
N ALA A 150 7.79 -13.04 -6.99
CA ALA A 150 8.61 -11.86 -7.11
C ALA A 150 9.76 -11.83 -6.08
N VAL A 151 9.74 -12.75 -5.10
CA VAL A 151 10.79 -12.97 -4.09
C VAL A 151 11.82 -13.99 -4.60
#